data_AF-A0A9D7WH96-F1
#
_entry.id   AF-A0A9D7WH96-F1
#
_cell.length_a   1.000
_cell.length_b   1.000
_cell.length_c   1.000
_cell.angle_alpha   90.00
_cell.angle_beta   90.00
_cell.angle_gamma   90.00
#
_symmetry.space_group_name_H-M   'P 1'
#
loop_
_entity.id
_entity.type
_entity.pdbx_description
1 polymer ?
#
loop_
_entity_poly.entity_id
_entity_poly.type
_entity_poly.pdbx_seq_one_letter_code
_entity_poly.pdbx_strand_id
1 'polypeptide(L)' 'MAEVNKNPFEIRLETLKMAKEMLDKQYDMAVETTQKSMEMWKNAGKSQEQFLAEYVPKMYQPQEVVKTANEFYSFITEKK' A
#
# COMPACT_ATOMS: atom_id res chain seq x y z
N MET A 1 -9.34 -34.70 6.47
CA MET A 1 -9.25 -33.25 6.23
C MET A 1 -7.95 -32.81 6.87
N ALA A 2 -6.92 -32.47 6.08
CA ALA A 2 -5.62 -32.14 6.64
C ALA A 2 -5.69 -30.72 7.24
N GLU A 3 -5.59 -30.61 8.57
CA GLU A 3 -5.24 -29.34 9.20
C GLU A 3 -3.84 -28.95 8.75
N VAL A 4 -3.75 -28.02 7.80
CA VAL A 4 -2.49 -27.33 7.53
C VAL A 4 -2.34 -26.30 8.65
N ASN A 5 -1.83 -26.76 9.80
CA ASN A 5 -1.30 -25.86 10.82
C ASN A 5 -0.04 -25.22 10.24
N LYS A 6 -0.20 -24.05 9.63
CA LYS A 6 0.91 -23.28 9.05
C LYS A 6 1.96 -23.03 10.13
N ASN A 7 3.22 -23.26 9.78
CA ASN A 7 4.34 -22.97 10.67
C ASN A 7 4.38 -21.45 10.94
N PRO A 8 4.78 -20.99 12.15
CA PRO A 8 5.05 -19.59 12.44
C PRO A 8 5.82 -18.82 11.34
N PHE A 9 6.77 -19.44 10.65
CA PHE A 9 7.49 -18.81 9.54
C PHE A 9 6.60 -18.57 8.31
N GLU A 10 5.71 -19.51 8.00
CA GLU A 10 4.75 -19.38 6.90
C GLU A 10 3.71 -18.31 7.22
N ILE A 11 3.22 -18.26 8.46
CA ILE A 11 2.29 -17.21 8.91
C ILE A 11 2.96 -15.83 8.76
N ARG A 12 4.22 -15.67 9.18
CA ARG A 12 4.98 -14.42 9.00
C ARG A 12 5.13 -14.03 7.53
N LEU A 13 5.46 -14.99 6.67
CA LEU A 13 5.60 -14.74 5.24
C LEU A 13 4.26 -14.32 4.61
N GLU A 14 3.17 -14.97 4.99
CA GLU A 14 1.83 -14.61 4.53
C GLU A 14 1.41 -13.23 5.02
N THR A 15 1.69 -12.87 6.28
CA THR A 15 1.40 -11.52 6.78
C THR A 15 2.19 -10.46 6.02
N LEU A 16 3.48 -10.71 5.76
CA LEU A 16 4.30 -9.80 4.94
C LEU A 16 3.77 -9.67 3.52
N LYS A 17 3.32 -10.77 2.92
CA LYS A 17 2.72 -10.77 1.58
C LYS A 17 1.43 -9.97 1.55
N MET A 18 0.53 -10.17 2.53
CA MET A 18 -0.71 -9.40 2.65
C MET A 18 -0.42 -7.90 2.84
N ALA A 19 0.58 -7.56 3.66
CA ALA A 19 0.97 -6.16 3.88
C ALA A 19 1.49 -5.52 2.58
N LYS A 20 2.32 -6.24 1.82
CA LYS A 20 2.80 -5.80 0.51
C LYS A 20 1.66 -5.60 -0.47
N GLU A 21 0.76 -6.57 -0.61
CA GLU A 21 -0.38 -6.51 -1.53
C GLU A 21 -1.31 -5.33 -1.20
N MET A 22 -1.51 -5.03 0.09
CA MET A 22 -2.27 -3.86 0.52
C MET A 22 -1.58 -2.55 0.12
N LEU A 23 -0.27 -2.43 0.33
CA LEU A 23 0.49 -1.23 -0.02
C LEU A 23 0.62 -1.04 -1.54
N ASP A 24 0.78 -2.12 -2.30
CA ASP A 24 0.70 -2.13 -3.76
C ASP A 24 -0.62 -1.54 -4.23
N LYS A 25 -1.74 -2.05 -3.71
CA LYS A 25 -3.07 -1.57 -4.06
C LYS A 25 -3.27 -0.10 -3.70
N GLN A 26 -2.76 0.35 -2.55
CA GLN A 26 -2.83 1.77 -2.16
C GLN A 26 -2.05 2.66 -3.13
N TYR A 27 -0.86 2.24 -3.53
CA TYR A 27 -0.05 2.96 -4.49
C TYR A 27 -0.74 3.04 -5.85
N ASP A 28 -1.26 1.92 -6.35
CA ASP A 28 -1.98 1.86 -7.64
C ASP A 28 -3.20 2.79 -7.63
N MET A 29 -3.98 2.80 -6.54
CA MET A 29 -5.10 3.72 -6.37
C MET A 29 -4.65 5.18 -6.36
N ALA A 30 -3.53 5.50 -5.70
CA ALA A 30 -2.97 6.85 -5.68
C ALA A 30 -2.50 7.28 -7.07
N VAL A 31 -1.89 6.38 -7.84
CA VAL A 31 -1.49 6.63 -9.23
C VAL A 31 -2.70 6.90 -10.11
N GLU A 32 -3.73 6.05 -10.05
CA GLU A 32 -4.96 6.23 -10.83
C GLU A 32 -5.64 7.57 -10.50
N THR A 33 -5.71 7.91 -9.21
CA THR A 33 -6.29 9.18 -8.75
C THR A 33 -5.48 10.36 -9.28
N THR A 34 -4.16 10.28 -9.18
CA THR A 34 -3.25 11.34 -9.65
C THR A 34 -3.36 11.54 -11.16
N GLN A 35 -3.49 10.47 -11.94
CA GLN A 35 -3.67 10.54 -13.39
C GLN A 35 -4.97 11.27 -13.75
N LYS A 36 -6.10 10.91 -13.12
CA LYS A 36 -7.38 11.60 -13.32
C LYS A 36 -7.30 13.08 -12.95
N SER A 37 -6.66 13.39 -11.83
CA SER A 37 -6.45 14.77 -11.39
C SER A 37 -5.56 15.55 -12.35
N MET A 38 -4.53 14.93 -12.93
CA MET A 38 -3.65 15.55 -13.92
C MET A 38 -4.41 15.93 -15.20
N GLU A 39 -5.30 15.05 -15.67
CA GLU A 39 -6.15 15.34 -16.83
C GLU A 39 -7.05 16.55 -16.58
N MET A 40 -7.68 16.62 -15.39
CA MET A 40 -8.47 17.79 -14.98
C MET A 40 -7.62 19.06 -14.89
N TRP A 41 -6.40 18.96 -14.35
CA TRP A 41 -5.46 20.08 -14.21
C TRP A 41 -4.98 20.61 -15.57
N LYS A 42 -4.71 19.70 -16.50
CA LYS A 42 -4.36 20.01 -17.89
C LYS A 42 -5.52 20.71 -18.61
N ASN A 43 -6.75 20.23 -18.45
CA ASN A 43 -7.94 20.87 -19.03
C ASN A 43 -8.21 22.26 -18.45
N ALA A 44 -7.76 22.53 -17.22
CA ALA A 44 -7.80 23.85 -16.60
C ALA A 44 -6.66 24.79 -17.06
N GLY A 45 -5.81 24.38 -18.02
CA GLY A 45 -4.73 25.19 -18.58
C GLY A 45 -3.56 25.45 -17.63
N LYS A 46 -3.44 24.65 -16.55
CA LYS A 46 -2.38 24.80 -15.54
C LYS A 46 -1.15 23.94 -15.89
N SER A 47 0.01 24.29 -15.32
CA SER A 47 1.27 23.58 -15.56
C SER A 47 1.24 22.14 -15.06
N GLN A 48 1.59 21.20 -15.94
CA GLN A 48 1.73 19.78 -15.64
C GLN A 48 2.99 19.49 -14.81
N GLU A 49 4.06 20.26 -15.00
CA GLU A 49 5.31 20.09 -14.23
C GLU A 49 5.12 20.41 -12.75
N GLN A 50 4.37 21.48 -12.45
CA GLN A 50 4.02 21.85 -11.08
C GLN A 50 3.16 20.76 -10.42
N PHE A 51 2.20 20.21 -11.17
CA PHE A 51 1.35 19.12 -10.69
C PHE A 51 2.16 17.86 -10.37
N LEU A 52 3.07 17.47 -11.26
CA LEU A 52 3.93 16.31 -11.05
C LEU A 52 4.89 16.49 -9.87
N ALA A 53 5.45 17.69 -9.69
CA ALA A 53 6.36 17.97 -8.57
C ALA A 53 5.68 17.81 -7.21
N GLU A 54 4.38 18.12 -7.11
CA GLU A 54 3.66 18.15 -5.85
C GLU A 54 2.85 16.88 -5.57
N TYR A 55 2.26 16.28 -6.61
CA TYR A 55 1.24 15.22 -6.45
C TYR A 55 1.67 13.83 -6.94
N VAL A 56 2.91 13.65 -7.41
CA VAL A 56 3.38 12.30 -7.76
C VAL A 56 3.39 11.39 -6.53
N PRO A 57 2.65 10.26 -6.55
CA PRO A 57 2.66 9.29 -5.46
C PRO A 57 4.07 8.73 -5.26
N LYS A 58 4.49 8.66 -4.01
CA LYS A 58 5.75 8.01 -3.65
C LYS A 58 5.49 6.53 -3.44
N MET A 59 6.34 5.69 -4.03
CA MET A 59 6.29 4.25 -3.79
C MET A 59 6.67 3.98 -2.33
N TYR A 60 5.89 3.12 -1.69
CA TYR A 60 6.18 2.67 -0.34
C TYR A 60 7.54 1.96 -0.30
N GLN A 61 8.17 2.03 0.87
CA GLN A 61 9.48 1.45 1.09
C GLN A 61 9.36 0.10 1.83
N PRO A 62 10.37 -0.78 1.73
CA PRO A 62 10.33 -2.09 2.40
C PRO A 62 10.05 -2.01 3.91
N GLN A 63 10.55 -0.99 4.60
CA GLN A 63 10.28 -0.78 6.02
C GLN A 63 8.78 -0.55 6.33
N GLU A 64 8.04 0.02 5.38
CA GLU A 64 6.60 0.26 5.54
C GLU A 64 5.81 -1.05 5.43
N VAL A 65 6.25 -1.99 4.59
CA VAL A 65 5.69 -3.35 4.52
C VAL A 65 5.82 -4.06 5.86
N VAL A 66 6.99 -3.98 6.49
CA VAL A 66 7.23 -4.59 7.81
C VAL A 66 6.37 -3.91 8.88
N LYS A 67 6.24 -2.59 8.85
CA LYS A 67 5.37 -1.85 9.77
C LYS A 67 3.91 -2.28 9.63
N THR A 68 3.37 -2.30 8.42
CA THR A 68 1.98 -2.73 8.15
C THR A 68 1.76 -4.19 8.55
N ALA A 69 2.74 -5.07 8.32
CA ALA A 69 2.65 -6.46 8.78
C ALA A 69 2.58 -6.55 10.32
N ASN A 70 3.34 -5.72 11.04
CA ASN A 70 3.27 -5.65 12.51
C ASN A 70 1.94 -5.09 13.02
N GLU A 71 1.33 -4.14 12.30
CA GLU A 71 -0.01 -3.62 12.60
C GLU A 71 -1.06 -4.74 12.47
N PHE A 72 -0.96 -5.60 11.47
CA PHE A 72 -1.85 -6.77 11.34
C PHE A 72 -1.73 -7.74 12.52
N TYR A 73 -0.51 -7.99 13.01
CA TYR A 73 -0.31 -8.78 14.22
C TYR A 73 -0.90 -8.11 15.45
N SER A 74 -0.71 -6.80 15.60
CA SER A 74 -1.20 -6.03 16.74
C SER A 74 -2.73 -6.06 16.84
N PHE A 75 -3.42 -5.98 15.69
CA PHE A 75 -4.88 -6.12 15.63
C PHE A 75 -5.40 -7.46 16.18
N ILE A 76 -4.62 -8.54 16.04
CA ILE A 76 -5.00 -9.88 16.53
C ILE A 76 -4.63 -10.04 18.01
N THR A 77 -3.51 -9.45 18.43
CA THR A 77 -3.00 -9.60 19.81
C THR A 77 -3.60 -8.62 20.80
N GLU A 78 -4.20 -7.52 20.34
CA GLU A 78 -5.04 -6.65 21.16
C GLU A 78 -6.22 -7.44 21.72
N LYS A 79 -6.08 -7.87 22.98
CA LYS A 79 -7.22 -8.33 23.77
C LYS A 79 -8.11 -7.14 24.07
N LYS A 80 -9.32 -7.14 23.51
CA LYS A 80 -10.42 -6.30 24.01
C LYS A 80 -10.70 -6.57 25.48
#